data_AF-A0A538GDQ1-F1
#
_entry.id   AF-A0A538GDQ1-F1
#
_cell.length_a   1.000
_cell.length_b   1.000
_cell.length_c   1.000
_cell.angle_alpha   90.00
_cell.angle_beta   90.00
_cell.angle_gamma   90.00
#
_symmetry.space_group_name_H-M   'P 1'
#
loop_
_entity.id
_entity.type
_entity.pdbx_description
1 polymer ?
#
loop_
_entity_poly.entity_id
_entity_poly.type
_entity_poly.pdbx_seq_one_letter_code
_entity_poly.pdbx_strand_id
1 'polypeptide(L)'
;MAAIATAGGYVVWEFQPSDEHPVSALMERNRRTGRTRRLAASVLPQFGLASTTTRIVYARAGAAGSELRAIRHDGGNSVVLSRSLAAPFASRGNVIAWAEEVRAKQRVVLRNMSTGRQWVAAQMPRCNGDRCYRIDAVTLADDGVVFDRGA
;
A
#
# COMPACT_ATOMS: atom_id res chain seq x y z
N MET A 1 0.10 -14.84 7.69
CA MET A 1 1.00 -15.10 6.53
C MET A 1 1.76 -13.81 6.26
N ALA A 2 3.09 -13.86 6.16
CA ALA A 2 3.92 -12.69 5.86
C ALA A 2 3.81 -12.33 4.37
N ALA A 3 3.55 -11.06 4.06
CA ALA A 3 3.58 -10.58 2.67
C ALA A 3 5.04 -10.44 2.22
N ILE A 4 5.35 -10.93 1.02
CA ILE A 4 6.66 -10.81 0.39
C ILE A 4 6.46 -10.14 -0.97
N ALA A 5 7.29 -9.14 -1.29
CA ALA A 5 7.34 -8.54 -2.61
C ALA A 5 8.77 -8.46 -3.13
N THR A 6 8.92 -8.53 -4.44
CA THR A 6 10.24 -8.51 -5.10
C THR A 6 10.23 -7.54 -6.26
N ALA A 7 11.29 -6.73 -6.38
CA ALA A 7 11.53 -5.93 -7.57
C ALA A 7 13.03 -5.75 -7.77
N GLY A 8 13.49 -6.00 -9.00
CA GLY A 8 14.91 -5.97 -9.34
C GLY A 8 15.77 -6.81 -8.38
N GLY A 9 16.75 -6.17 -7.75
CA GLY A 9 17.69 -6.79 -6.83
C GLY A 9 17.23 -6.85 -5.36
N TYR A 10 15.97 -6.59 -5.06
CA TYR A 10 15.47 -6.46 -3.68
C TYR A 10 14.36 -7.46 -3.36
N VAL A 11 14.43 -8.03 -2.16
CA VAL A 11 13.35 -8.79 -1.53
C VAL A 11 12.88 -7.99 -0.33
N VAL A 12 11.58 -7.74 -0.24
CA VAL A 12 10.97 -7.04 0.89
C VAL A 12 9.89 -7.90 1.51
N TRP A 13 9.76 -7.82 2.83
CA TRP A 13 8.73 -8.55 3.55
C TRP A 13 8.31 -7.78 4.80
N GLU A 14 7.11 -8.10 5.26
CA GLU A 14 6.59 -7.63 6.53
C GLU A 14 6.47 -8.81 7.49
N PHE A 15 6.81 -8.60 8.76
CA PHE A 15 6.49 -9.56 9.81
C PHE A 15 5.42 -9.01 10.74
N GLN A 16 4.59 -9.91 11.26
CA GLN A 16 3.60 -9.59 12.28
C GLN A 16 4.25 -9.55 13.66
N PRO A 17 3.65 -8.84 14.62
CA PRO A 17 4.11 -8.87 16.00
C PRO A 17 4.15 -10.32 16.53
N SER A 18 5.18 -10.61 17.32
CA SER A 18 5.36 -11.87 18.07
C SER A 18 6.00 -11.55 19.42
N ASP A 19 6.08 -12.53 20.32
CA ASP A 19 6.73 -12.35 21.63
C ASP A 19 8.20 -11.89 21.49
N GLU A 20 8.88 -12.33 20.43
CA GLU A 20 10.25 -11.90 20.12
C GLU A 20 10.31 -10.52 19.44
N HIS A 21 9.24 -10.13 18.76
CA HIS A 21 9.17 -8.91 17.95
C HIS A 21 7.85 -8.17 18.22
N PRO A 22 7.79 -7.28 19.22
CA PRO A 22 6.52 -6.74 19.72
C PRO A 22 5.81 -5.79 18.73
N VAL A 23 6.46 -5.42 17.62
CA VAL A 23 5.93 -4.49 16.63
C VAL A 23 6.18 -5.03 15.24
N SER A 24 5.18 -4.94 14.36
CA SER A 24 5.34 -5.23 12.94
C SER A 24 6.41 -4.35 12.31
N ALA A 25 7.17 -4.89 11.35
CA ALA A 25 8.16 -4.08 10.63
C ALA A 25 8.26 -4.46 9.17
N LEU A 26 8.68 -3.47 8.37
CA LEU A 26 9.07 -3.65 6.98
C LEU A 26 10.57 -3.91 6.92
N MET A 27 10.91 -5.01 6.28
CA MET A 27 12.28 -5.46 6.08
C MET A 27 12.63 -5.47 4.60
N GLU A 28 13.91 -5.27 4.32
CA GLU A 28 14.47 -5.44 2.99
C GLU A 28 15.77 -6.24 3.06
N ARG A 29 15.99 -7.08 2.05
CA ARG A 29 17.28 -7.67 1.72
C ARG A 29 17.69 -7.30 0.31
N ASN A 30 18.90 -6.74 0.18
CA ASN A 30 19.55 -6.59 -1.11
C ASN A 30 20.12 -7.96 -1.55
N ARG A 31 19.66 -8.49 -2.68
CA ARG A 31 20.05 -9.81 -3.19
C ARG A 31 21.49 -9.87 -3.66
N ARG A 32 22.07 -8.75 -4.10
CA ARG A 32 23.45 -8.68 -4.59
C ARG A 32 24.46 -8.66 -3.44
N THR A 33 24.20 -7.86 -2.41
CA THR A 33 25.14 -7.69 -1.29
C THR A 33 24.80 -8.56 -0.08
N GLY A 34 23.63 -9.19 -0.06
CA GLY A 34 23.12 -9.96 1.08
C GLY A 34 22.68 -9.10 2.26
N ARG A 35 22.89 -7.78 2.23
CA ARG A 35 22.60 -6.87 3.35
C ARG A 35 21.10 -6.81 3.61
N THR A 36 20.72 -7.10 4.85
CA THR A 36 19.36 -6.97 5.37
C THR A 36 19.24 -5.71 6.23
N ARG A 37 18.09 -5.02 6.17
CA ARG A 37 17.80 -3.83 6.98
C ARG A 37 16.32 -3.75 7.33
N ARG A 38 16.02 -3.08 8.45
CA ARG A 38 14.67 -2.62 8.78
C ARG A 38 14.45 -1.24 8.16
N LEU A 39 13.34 -1.09 7.43
CA LEU A 39 12.99 0.16 6.73
C LEU A 39 11.92 0.97 7.46
N ALA A 40 10.95 0.29 8.07
CA ALA A 40 9.89 0.93 8.84
C ALA A 40 9.43 0.02 9.97
N ALA A 41 8.84 0.61 11.01
CA ALA A 41 8.17 -0.09 12.10
C ALA A 41 6.70 0.32 12.17
N SER A 42 5.90 -0.47 12.89
CA SER A 42 4.46 -0.30 13.09
C SER A 42 3.68 -0.30 11.76
N VAL A 43 4.09 -1.17 10.84
CA VAL A 43 3.41 -1.35 9.54
C VAL A 43 2.09 -2.09 9.71
N LEU A 44 1.23 -2.03 8.71
CA LEU A 44 -0.09 -2.68 8.70
C LEU A 44 -0.16 -3.73 7.59
N PRO A 45 0.34 -4.97 7.82
CA PRO A 45 0.47 -5.98 6.78
C PRO A 45 -0.85 -6.40 6.13
N GLN A 46 -1.98 -6.19 6.83
CA GLN A 46 -3.31 -6.50 6.31
C GLN A 46 -3.71 -5.68 5.07
N PHE A 47 -3.02 -4.58 4.79
CA PHE A 47 -3.30 -3.74 3.62
C PHE A 47 -2.47 -4.11 2.39
N GLY A 48 -1.46 -4.96 2.52
CA GLY A 48 -0.60 -5.38 1.43
C GLY A 48 0.78 -4.71 1.42
N LEU A 49 1.63 -5.24 0.54
CA LEU A 49 3.02 -4.85 0.34
C LEU A 49 3.34 -4.86 -1.15
N ALA A 50 4.01 -3.82 -1.63
CA ALA A 50 4.50 -3.78 -3.01
C ALA A 50 5.95 -3.31 -3.08
N SER A 51 6.68 -3.89 -4.02
CA SER A 51 8.03 -3.47 -4.38
C SER A 51 8.00 -3.01 -5.83
N THR A 52 8.46 -1.80 -6.09
CA THR A 52 8.64 -1.25 -7.44
C THR A 52 10.13 -1.10 -7.73
N THR A 53 10.50 -0.61 -8.90
CA THR A 53 11.93 -0.47 -9.25
C THR A 53 12.67 0.50 -8.32
N THR A 54 11.99 1.51 -7.79
CA THR A 54 12.62 2.62 -7.03
C THR A 54 12.12 2.74 -5.60
N ARG A 55 10.95 2.17 -5.29
CA ARG A 55 10.26 2.37 -4.01
C ARG A 55 9.52 1.12 -3.56
N ILE A 56 9.35 1.03 -2.26
CA ILE A 56 8.54 0.04 -1.56
C ILE A 56 7.30 0.77 -1.06
N VAL A 57 6.12 0.19 -1.31
CA VAL A 57 4.84 0.74 -0.87
C VAL A 57 4.26 -0.18 0.18
N TYR A 58 3.84 0.42 1.29
CA TYR A 58 3.38 -0.27 2.48
C TYR A 58 2.36 0.60 3.22
N ALA A 59 1.58 -0.02 4.11
CA ALA A 59 0.64 0.70 4.96
C ALA A 59 1.21 0.89 6.37
N ARG A 60 0.81 1.98 7.03
CA ARG A 60 1.16 2.28 8.42
C ARG A 60 -0.01 3.00 9.09
N ALA A 61 -0.16 2.84 10.41
CA ALA A 61 -1.03 3.73 11.18
C ALA A 61 -0.51 5.18 11.11
N GLY A 62 -1.39 6.12 10.76
CA GLY A 62 -1.18 7.56 10.89
C GLY A 62 -2.13 8.17 11.91
N ALA A 63 -2.10 9.51 12.04
CA ALA A 63 -2.84 10.22 13.08
C ALA A 63 -4.37 10.10 12.96
N ALA A 64 -4.90 9.96 11.74
CA ALA A 64 -6.34 9.98 11.46
C ALA A 64 -6.85 8.66 10.86
N GLY A 65 -6.01 7.63 10.78
CA GLY A 65 -6.33 6.37 10.14
C GLY A 65 -5.12 5.73 9.47
N SER A 66 -5.37 4.73 8.62
CA SER A 66 -4.32 4.03 7.87
C SER A 66 -3.78 4.93 6.76
N GLU A 67 -2.46 5.04 6.66
CA GLU A 67 -1.76 5.75 5.60
C GLU A 67 -1.12 4.77 4.62
N LEU A 68 -1.17 5.10 3.34
CA LEU A 68 -0.35 4.46 2.31
C LEU A 68 0.95 5.25 2.15
N ARG A 69 2.10 4.59 2.29
CA ARG A 69 3.42 5.22 2.24
C ARG A 69 4.30 4.56 1.20
N ALA A 70 5.25 5.33 0.67
CA ALA A 70 6.29 4.83 -0.20
C ALA A 70 7.68 5.26 0.29
N ILE A 71 8.61 4.32 0.41
CA ILE A 71 9.99 4.57 0.85
C ILE A 71 10.97 4.04 -0.20
N ARG A 72 12.14 4.66 -0.35
CA ARG A 72 13.19 4.12 -1.23
C ARG A 72 13.77 2.83 -0.63
N HIS A 73 14.34 1.99 -1.48
CA HIS A 73 15.06 0.77 -1.08
C HIS A 73 16.23 1.03 -0.12
N ASP A 74 16.84 2.22 -0.16
CA ASP A 74 17.87 2.62 0.80
C ASP A 74 17.31 3.07 2.17
N GLY A 75 15.99 3.15 2.33
CA GLY A 75 15.31 3.69 3.51
C GLY A 75 15.15 5.21 3.50
N GLY A 76 15.65 5.89 2.47
CA GLY A 76 15.51 7.34 2.33
C GLY A 76 14.16 7.78 1.77
N ASN A 77 13.88 9.08 1.92
CA ASN A 77 12.79 9.80 1.25
C ASN A 77 11.41 9.08 1.33
N SER A 78 10.96 8.80 2.55
CA SER A 78 9.60 8.30 2.81
C SER A 78 8.58 9.38 2.48
N VAL A 79 7.58 9.04 1.67
CA VAL A 79 6.48 9.92 1.28
C VAL A 79 5.14 9.28 1.59
N VAL A 80 4.15 10.11 1.93
CA VAL A 80 2.76 9.68 2.11
C VAL A 80 2.05 9.78 0.76
N LEU A 81 1.49 8.66 0.29
CA LEU A 81 0.68 8.60 -0.92
C LEU A 81 -0.81 8.88 -0.63
N SER A 82 -1.30 8.38 0.50
CA SER A 82 -2.66 8.65 0.98
C SER A 82 -2.69 8.65 2.50
N ARG A 83 -3.52 9.52 3.08
CA ARG A 83 -3.72 9.64 4.54
C ARG A 83 -4.97 8.91 5.04
N SER A 84 -5.72 8.29 4.14
CA SER A 84 -7.02 7.71 4.44
C SER A 84 -7.24 6.43 3.61
N LEU A 85 -6.25 5.54 3.67
CA LEU A 85 -6.30 4.24 3.01
C LEU A 85 -7.48 3.44 3.55
N ALA A 86 -8.41 3.09 2.66
CA ALA A 86 -9.70 2.51 3.03
C ALA A 86 -9.72 0.99 2.92
N ALA A 87 -8.90 0.41 2.04
CA ALA A 87 -8.89 -1.02 1.73
C ALA A 87 -7.46 -1.49 1.39
N PRO A 88 -7.19 -2.82 1.41
CA PRO A 88 -5.95 -3.36 0.87
C PRO A 88 -5.69 -2.87 -0.55
N PHE A 89 -4.42 -2.55 -0.84
CA PHE A 89 -3.99 -2.04 -2.12
C PHE A 89 -3.39 -3.14 -2.99
N ALA A 90 -3.41 -2.93 -4.31
CA ALA A 90 -2.82 -3.83 -5.28
C ALA A 90 -1.67 -3.16 -6.02
N SER A 91 -0.77 -4.00 -6.57
CA SER A 91 0.34 -3.54 -7.40
C SER A 91 0.55 -4.44 -8.59
N ARG A 92 1.02 -3.85 -9.69
CA ARG A 92 1.45 -4.56 -10.89
C ARG A 92 2.55 -3.77 -11.57
N GLY A 93 3.74 -4.35 -11.62
CA GLY A 93 4.94 -3.65 -12.09
C GLY A 93 5.18 -2.36 -11.29
N ASN A 94 5.18 -1.22 -11.96
CA ASN A 94 5.35 0.09 -11.33
C ASN A 94 4.02 0.80 -11.01
N VAL A 95 2.86 0.19 -11.24
CA VAL A 95 1.55 0.80 -10.94
C VAL A 95 1.03 0.26 -9.61
N ILE A 96 0.59 1.18 -8.75
CA ILE A 96 -0.08 0.89 -7.49
C ILE A 96 -1.51 1.41 -7.58
N ALA A 97 -2.47 0.60 -7.14
CA ALA A 97 -3.87 0.99 -7.04
C ALA A 97 -4.36 0.83 -5.60
N TRP A 98 -5.01 1.86 -5.07
CA TRP A 98 -5.53 1.86 -3.70
C TRP A 98 -6.88 2.54 -3.63
N ALA A 99 -7.65 2.18 -2.60
CA ALA A 99 -8.86 2.88 -2.24
C ALA A 99 -8.58 3.87 -1.11
N GLU A 100 -9.16 5.06 -1.21
CA GLU A 100 -9.10 6.05 -0.15
C GLU A 100 -10.46 6.68 0.13
N GLU A 101 -10.67 7.04 1.38
CA GLU A 101 -11.88 7.72 1.83
C GLU A 101 -11.57 9.18 2.17
N VAL A 102 -12.20 10.11 1.48
CA VAL A 102 -11.97 11.54 1.70
C VAL A 102 -13.32 12.20 1.90
N ARG A 103 -13.57 12.67 3.13
CA ARG A 103 -14.89 13.17 3.57
C ARG A 103 -15.97 12.11 3.34
N ALA A 104 -17.07 12.46 2.67
CA ALA A 104 -18.16 11.55 2.34
C ALA A 104 -17.98 10.83 0.99
N LYS A 105 -16.75 10.74 0.45
CA LYS A 105 -16.47 10.12 -0.85
C LYS A 105 -15.40 9.03 -0.74
N GLN A 106 -15.55 8.03 -1.58
CA GLN A 106 -14.58 6.95 -1.79
C GLN A 106 -13.98 7.09 -3.18
N ARG A 107 -12.66 6.91 -3.29
CA ARG A 107 -11.92 6.99 -4.56
C ARG A 107 -11.06 5.76 -4.73
N VAL A 108 -10.98 5.26 -5.96
CA VAL A 108 -9.96 4.30 -6.38
C VAL A 108 -8.92 5.07 -7.18
N VAL A 109 -7.72 5.16 -6.61
CA VAL A 109 -6.61 5.94 -7.14
C VAL A 109 -5.52 5.00 -7.62
N LEU A 110 -4.95 5.34 -8.78
CA LEU A 110 -3.80 4.66 -9.33
C LEU A 110 -2.64 5.63 -9.43
N ARG A 111 -1.43 5.11 -9.22
CA ARG A 111 -0.20 5.86 -9.45
C ARG A 111 0.84 4.98 -10.09
N ASN A 112 1.40 5.48 -11.18
CA ASN A 112 2.62 4.95 -11.76
C ASN A 112 3.81 5.51 -10.97
N MET A 113 4.55 4.64 -10.30
CA MET A 113 5.62 4.97 -9.38
C MET A 113 6.93 5.35 -10.07
N SER A 114 7.10 5.03 -11.36
CA SER A 114 8.28 5.45 -12.13
C SER A 114 8.13 6.88 -12.66
N THR A 115 6.94 7.24 -13.13
CA THR A 115 6.64 8.58 -13.69
C THR A 115 6.05 9.55 -12.66
N GLY A 116 5.52 9.04 -11.55
CA GLY A 116 4.76 9.81 -10.58
C GLY A 116 3.33 10.15 -11.01
N ARG A 117 2.92 9.81 -12.24
CA ARG A 117 1.57 10.09 -12.76
C ARG A 117 0.52 9.40 -11.89
N GLN A 118 -0.45 10.17 -11.43
CA GLN A 118 -1.57 9.70 -10.61
C GLN A 118 -2.90 10.00 -11.32
N TRP A 119 -3.86 9.10 -11.22
CA TRP A 119 -5.21 9.30 -11.72
C TRP A 119 -6.25 8.59 -10.85
N VAL A 120 -7.50 9.05 -10.92
CA VAL A 120 -8.63 8.45 -10.21
C VAL A 120 -9.41 7.62 -11.23
N ALA A 121 -9.49 6.30 -11.02
CA ALA A 121 -10.26 5.42 -11.89
C ALA A 121 -11.75 5.42 -11.54
N ALA A 122 -12.08 5.61 -10.26
CA ALA A 122 -13.46 5.66 -9.81
C ALA A 122 -13.62 6.61 -8.62
N GLN A 123 -14.74 7.30 -8.55
CA GLN A 123 -15.14 8.13 -7.42
C GLN A 123 -16.63 7.98 -7.18
N MET A 124 -17.01 7.72 -5.93
CA MET A 124 -18.40 7.46 -5.53
C MET A 124 -18.69 8.05 -4.15
N PRO A 125 -19.95 8.42 -3.85
CA PRO A 125 -20.33 8.82 -2.49
C PRO A 125 -20.26 7.61 -1.56
N ARG A 126 -19.81 7.80 -0.32
CA ARG A 126 -19.76 6.74 0.70
C ARG A 126 -21.17 6.24 1.04
N CYS A 127 -22.12 7.15 1.18
CA CYS A 127 -23.52 6.83 1.44
C CYS A 127 -24.41 7.39 0.33
N ASN A 128 -25.45 6.64 -0.04
CA ASN A 128 -26.47 7.04 -1.00
C ASN A 128 -27.85 6.73 -0.39
N GLY A 129 -28.58 7.78 0.01
CA GLY A 129 -29.73 7.64 0.91
C GLY A 129 -29.29 7.02 2.24
N ASP A 130 -30.06 6.04 2.72
CA ASP A 130 -29.81 5.35 3.99
C ASP A 130 -28.78 4.21 3.89
N ARG A 131 -28.19 3.99 2.72
CA ARG A 131 -27.19 2.92 2.50
C ARG A 131 -25.79 3.51 2.46
N CYS A 132 -24.94 3.06 3.37
CA CYS A 132 -23.52 3.35 3.37
C CYS A 132 -22.73 2.15 2.86
N TYR A 133 -21.65 2.43 2.14
CA TYR A 133 -20.84 1.43 1.47
C TYR A 133 -19.38 1.54 1.88
N ARG A 134 -18.64 0.45 1.75
CA ARG A 134 -17.19 0.39 1.94
C ARG A 134 -16.55 -0.27 0.72
N ILE A 135 -15.41 0.26 0.26
CA ILE A 135 -14.55 -0.50 -0.65
C ILE A 135 -13.79 -1.51 0.21
N ASP A 136 -13.92 -2.79 -0.09
CA ASP A 136 -13.34 -3.87 0.71
C ASP A 136 -12.03 -4.42 0.13
N ALA A 137 -11.87 -4.33 -1.19
CA ALA A 137 -10.65 -4.78 -1.89
C ALA A 137 -10.42 -4.00 -3.19
N VAL A 138 -9.16 -3.90 -3.60
CA VAL A 138 -8.73 -3.37 -4.91
C VAL A 138 -7.84 -4.41 -5.57
N THR A 139 -8.08 -4.69 -6.84
CA THR A 139 -7.28 -5.59 -7.69
C THR A 139 -6.86 -4.85 -8.95
N LEU A 140 -5.61 -5.06 -9.38
CA LEU A 140 -5.05 -4.41 -10.56
C LEU A 140 -4.86 -5.43 -11.70
N ALA A 141 -5.55 -5.20 -12.82
CA ALA A 141 -5.42 -5.95 -14.07
C ALA A 141 -4.40 -5.26 -15.00
N ASP A 142 -4.17 -5.82 -16.20
CA ASP A 142 -3.17 -5.27 -17.15
C ASP A 142 -3.58 -3.87 -17.61
N ASP A 143 -4.86 -3.73 -17.98
CA ASP A 143 -5.42 -2.50 -18.55
C ASP A 143 -6.57 -1.93 -17.71
N GLY A 144 -6.68 -2.32 -16.43
CA GLY A 144 -7.82 -1.91 -15.61
C GLY A 144 -7.64 -2.13 -14.12
N VAL A 145 -8.60 -1.61 -13.36
CA VAL A 145 -8.72 -1.82 -11.92
C VAL A 145 -10.11 -2.38 -11.63
N VAL A 146 -10.17 -3.38 -10.75
CA VAL A 146 -11.41 -3.93 -10.22
C VAL A 146 -11.41 -3.67 -8.72
N PHE A 147 -12.58 -3.38 -8.15
CA PHE A 147 -12.71 -3.18 -6.72
C PHE A 147 -14.05 -3.72 -6.24
N ASP A 148 -14.05 -4.26 -5.03
CA ASP A 148 -15.24 -4.78 -4.37
C ASP A 148 -15.81 -3.70 -3.46
N ARG A 149 -17.14 -3.55 -3.52
CA ARG A 149 -17.85 -2.56 -2.71
C ARG A 149 -19.02 -3.21 -1.98
N GLY A 150 -18.87 -3.40 -0.67
CA GLY A 150 -19.90 -3.89 0.23
C GLY A 150 -20.78 -2.78 0.80
N ALA A 151 -21.93 -3.17 1.35
CA ALA A 151 -22.88 -2.34 2.09
C ALA A 151 -23.09 -2.93 3.50
#